data_AF-A0A1B0CT57-F1
#
_entry.id   AF-A0A1B0CT57-F1
#
_cell.length_a   1.000
_cell.length_b   1.000
_cell.length_c   1.000
_cell.angle_alpha   90.00
_cell.angle_beta   90.00
_cell.angle_gamma   90.00
#
_symmetry.space_group_name_H-M   'P 1'
#
loop_
_entity.id
_entity.type
_entity.pdbx_description
1 polymer ?
#
loop_
_entity_poly.entity_id
_entity_poly.type
_entity_poly.pdbx_seq_one_letter_code
_entity_poly.pdbx_strand_id
1 'polypeptide(L)'
;MMISHFGFTRVVILIHGYTGDHDYSPNSDIRPALFNYSEYNVISVDYGPIAESPCYLSSVRNLKVVANCTAQLIDHMVDQEISPLSAFHPIGFSLGAHVVGMVANYLKAGKLSRITALDPAKPMFVTAPPEDRIDAGDAHFVDVIHTDILERGLLLPTGHVDYYMNGGFTQPGCMSQTDTSPGSCNHDRAPIYFAESINSQRGFWGYKCFHWYAYVMGLCRKDDHYTALMGMHAPNR
;
A
#
# COMPACT_ATOMS: atom_id res chain seq x y z
N MET A 1 18.59 -24.17 27.94
CA MET A 1 18.96 -22.95 27.21
C MET A 1 17.71 -22.40 26.56
N MET A 2 17.01 -21.48 27.24
CA MET A 2 15.84 -20.78 26.67
C MET A 2 16.36 -19.71 25.72
N ILE A 3 16.14 -19.89 24.43
CA ILE A 3 16.32 -18.83 23.44
C ILE A 3 15.04 -18.00 23.48
N SER A 4 15.03 -16.93 24.27
CA SER A 4 14.04 -15.88 24.08
C SER A 4 14.26 -15.30 22.69
N HIS A 5 13.31 -15.50 21.77
CA HIS A 5 13.29 -14.78 20.51
C HIS A 5 13.19 -13.27 20.83
N PHE A 6 14.32 -12.57 20.86
CA PHE A 6 14.32 -11.14 20.62
C PHE A 6 13.99 -10.96 19.13
N GLY A 7 12.69 -10.96 18.81
CA GLY A 7 12.25 -10.58 17.48
C GLY A 7 12.65 -9.13 17.25
N PHE A 8 13.38 -8.85 16.16
CA PHE A 8 13.65 -7.48 15.76
C PHE A 8 12.33 -6.71 15.65
N THR A 9 12.31 -5.48 16.18
CA THR A 9 11.16 -4.57 16.04
C THR A 9 10.85 -4.38 14.56
N ARG A 10 9.59 -4.56 14.16
CA ARG A 10 9.16 -4.41 12.75
C ARG A 10 9.50 -3.00 12.25
N VAL A 11 9.99 -2.92 11.02
CA VAL A 11 10.28 -1.67 10.31
C VAL A 11 9.19 -1.44 9.26
N VAL A 12 8.34 -0.44 9.47
CA VAL A 12 7.32 -0.04 8.50
C VAL A 12 7.85 1.13 7.69
N ILE A 13 7.92 0.97 6.37
CA ILE A 13 8.31 2.05 5.46
C ILE A 13 7.04 2.63 4.85
N LEU A 14 6.79 3.92 5.06
CA LEU A 14 5.63 4.62 4.55
C LEU A 14 6.05 5.54 3.39
N ILE A 15 5.42 5.37 2.23
CA ILE A 15 5.71 6.17 1.03
C ILE A 15 4.43 6.88 0.57
N HIS A 16 4.48 8.21 0.56
CA HIS A 16 3.36 9.07 0.15
C HIS A 16 3.12 9.05 -1.37
N GLY A 17 2.10 9.79 -1.81
CA GLY A 17 1.69 9.89 -3.20
C GLY A 17 2.18 11.15 -3.94
N TYR A 18 1.57 11.42 -5.09
CA TYR A 18 1.73 12.68 -5.81
C TYR A 18 1.32 13.87 -4.93
N THR A 19 2.06 14.98 -4.98
CA THR A 19 1.83 16.19 -4.15
C THR A 19 1.87 16.00 -2.64
N GLY A 20 2.26 14.81 -2.15
CA GLY A 20 2.43 14.52 -0.73
C GLY A 20 3.84 14.84 -0.21
N ASP A 21 4.02 14.61 1.08
CA ASP A 21 5.26 14.79 1.84
C ASP A 21 5.30 13.80 3.03
N HIS A 22 6.27 13.97 3.94
CA HIS A 22 6.41 13.11 5.13
C HIS A 22 5.27 13.17 6.16
N ASP A 23 4.41 14.19 6.10
CA ASP A 23 3.27 14.39 7.00
C ASP A 23 1.92 14.16 6.30
N TYR A 24 1.91 14.00 4.99
CA TYR A 24 0.75 13.61 4.20
C TYR A 24 0.51 12.09 4.20
N SER A 25 -0.69 11.66 3.79
CA SER A 25 -1.05 10.25 3.68
C SER A 25 -0.02 9.45 2.84
N PRO A 26 0.37 8.25 3.30
CA PRO A 26 -0.24 7.47 4.37
C PRO A 26 0.30 7.80 5.77
N ASN A 27 1.25 8.72 5.91
CA ASN A 27 1.94 9.01 7.17
C ASN A 27 1.00 9.61 8.22
N SER A 28 0.15 10.57 7.85
CA SER A 28 -0.82 11.21 8.74
C SER A 28 -1.76 10.21 9.42
N ASP A 29 -2.07 9.10 8.76
CA ASP A 29 -3.07 8.13 9.22
C ASP A 29 -2.41 6.93 9.91
N ILE A 30 -1.43 6.31 9.24
CA ILE A 30 -0.87 5.02 9.66
C ILE A 30 0.15 5.18 10.78
N ARG A 31 1.02 6.19 10.70
CA ARG A 31 2.08 6.42 11.71
C ARG A 31 1.53 6.55 13.13
N PRO A 32 0.53 7.42 13.42
CA PRO A 32 -0.04 7.51 14.76
C PRO A 32 -0.76 6.22 15.18
N ALA A 33 -1.43 5.53 14.25
CA ALA A 33 -2.12 4.27 14.54
C ALA A 33 -1.15 3.14 14.93
N LEU A 34 0.03 3.06 14.30
CA LEU A 34 1.09 2.13 14.65
C LEU A 34 1.64 2.41 16.05
N PHE A 35 2.00 3.66 16.35
CA PHE A 35 2.55 4.05 17.65
C PHE A 35 1.57 3.88 18.81
N ASN A 36 0.27 3.97 18.54
CA ASN A 36 -0.75 3.68 19.55
C ASN A 36 -0.94 2.16 19.78
N TYR A 37 -0.59 1.32 18.80
CA TYR A 37 -0.80 -0.13 18.87
C TYR A 37 0.39 -0.87 19.50
N SER A 38 1.62 -0.58 19.08
CA SER A 38 2.82 -1.25 19.57
C SER A 38 4.10 -0.45 19.27
N GLU A 39 5.24 -0.98 19.70
CA GLU A 39 6.55 -0.44 19.34
C GLU A 39 6.89 -0.82 17.89
N TYR A 40 6.93 0.20 17.02
CA TYR A 40 7.35 0.06 15.62
C TYR A 40 8.46 1.05 15.30
N ASN A 41 9.39 0.63 14.43
CA ASN A 41 10.25 1.56 13.73
C ASN A 41 9.53 2.02 12.47
N VAL A 42 9.28 3.33 12.31
CA VAL A 42 8.60 3.87 11.14
C VAL A 42 9.56 4.77 10.37
N ILE A 43 9.73 4.48 9.07
CA ILE A 43 10.53 5.28 8.14
C ILE A 43 9.57 5.92 7.14
N SER A 44 9.44 7.24 7.18
CA SER A 44 8.68 8.02 6.20
C SER A 44 9.61 8.43 5.06
N VAL A 45 9.38 7.92 3.85
CA VAL A 45 10.14 8.32 2.65
C VAL A 45 9.49 9.56 2.06
N ASP A 46 10.21 10.68 2.12
CA ASP A 46 9.79 11.95 1.54
C ASP A 46 10.45 12.16 0.18
N TYR A 47 9.62 12.30 -0.85
CA TYR A 47 10.03 12.67 -2.20
C TYR A 47 9.17 13.82 -2.75
N GLY A 48 8.51 14.58 -1.87
CA GLY A 48 7.66 15.73 -2.21
C GLY A 48 8.30 16.71 -3.20
N PRO A 49 9.57 17.14 -3.01
CA PRO A 49 10.24 18.07 -3.92
C PRO A 49 10.36 17.61 -5.38
N ILE A 50 10.22 16.30 -5.64
CA ILE A 50 10.27 15.73 -7.00
C ILE A 50 8.91 15.16 -7.44
N ALA A 51 7.85 15.46 -6.68
CA ALA A 51 6.47 15.00 -6.88
C ALA A 51 5.45 16.15 -6.90
N GLU A 52 5.90 17.38 -7.18
CA GLU A 52 5.07 18.58 -7.12
C GLU A 52 4.09 18.75 -8.29
N SER A 53 2.97 19.42 -8.03
CA SER A 53 2.03 19.86 -9.06
C SER A 53 2.59 21.04 -9.86
N PRO A 54 2.38 21.12 -11.19
CA PRO A 54 1.55 20.25 -12.04
C PRO A 54 2.32 19.12 -12.75
N CYS A 55 3.50 18.74 -12.25
CA CYS A 55 4.50 17.95 -12.98
C CYS A 55 4.29 16.42 -12.89
N TYR A 56 3.05 15.93 -13.01
CA TYR A 56 2.71 14.51 -12.80
C TYR A 56 3.56 13.52 -13.60
N LEU A 57 3.79 13.77 -14.90
CA LEU A 57 4.59 12.88 -15.74
C LEU A 57 6.05 12.80 -15.28
N SER A 58 6.61 13.92 -14.81
CA SER A 58 7.94 13.95 -14.21
C SER A 58 7.96 13.17 -12.90
N SER A 59 6.94 13.34 -12.06
CA SER A 59 6.78 12.58 -10.81
C SER A 59 6.75 11.08 -11.04
N VAL A 60 6.02 10.60 -12.07
CA VAL A 60 6.01 9.19 -12.48
C VAL A 60 7.40 8.69 -12.89
N ARG A 61 8.17 9.51 -13.64
CA ARG A 61 9.54 9.14 -14.03
C ARG A 61 10.50 9.10 -12.84
N ASN A 62 10.29 9.95 -11.85
CA ASN A 62 11.12 10.05 -10.66
C ASN A 62 10.97 8.85 -9.72
N LEU A 63 9.88 8.07 -9.81
CA LEU A 63 9.63 6.94 -8.90
C LEU A 63 10.77 5.91 -8.90
N LYS A 64 11.43 5.67 -10.04
CA LYS A 64 12.59 4.76 -10.12
C LYS A 64 13.75 5.20 -9.25
N VAL A 65 13.97 6.51 -9.14
CA VAL A 65 15.01 7.08 -8.26
C VAL A 65 14.61 6.88 -6.80
N VAL A 66 13.36 7.17 -6.43
CA VAL A 66 12.85 6.98 -5.06
C VAL A 66 12.95 5.51 -4.64
N ALA A 67 12.54 4.59 -5.51
CA ALA A 67 12.62 3.16 -5.28
C ALA A 67 14.07 2.68 -5.10
N ASN A 68 14.98 3.10 -5.97
CA ASN A 68 16.40 2.75 -5.86
C ASN A 68 17.03 3.26 -4.56
N CYS A 69 16.77 4.52 -4.17
CA CYS A 69 17.25 5.06 -2.91
C CYS A 69 16.67 4.32 -1.69
N THR A 70 15.39 3.96 -1.74
CA THR A 70 14.73 3.20 -0.67
C THR A 70 15.30 1.78 -0.56
N ALA A 71 15.57 1.11 -1.69
CA ALA A 71 16.22 -0.20 -1.71
C ALA A 71 17.63 -0.13 -1.13
N GLN A 72 18.42 0.89 -1.49
CA GLN A 72 19.76 1.10 -0.92
C GLN A 72 19.73 1.31 0.60
N LEU A 73 18.72 2.03 1.12
CA LEU A 73 18.53 2.18 2.56
C LEU A 73 18.24 0.84 3.24
N ILE A 74 17.32 0.05 2.69
CA ILE A 74 16.99 -1.29 3.23
C ILE A 74 18.22 -2.20 3.18
N ASP A 75 18.90 -2.29 2.03
CA ASP A 75 20.11 -3.09 1.87
C ASP A 75 21.18 -2.66 2.89
N HIS A 76 21.39 -1.35 3.08
CA HIS A 76 22.34 -0.85 4.08
C HIS A 76 21.96 -1.26 5.51
N MET A 77 20.69 -1.17 5.89
CA MET A 77 20.23 -1.58 7.22
C MET A 77 20.37 -3.10 7.45
N VAL A 78 20.15 -3.90 6.41
CA VAL A 78 20.37 -5.35 6.45
C VAL A 78 21.87 -5.66 6.58
N ASP A 79 22.71 -5.03 5.76
CA ASP A 79 24.16 -5.20 5.75
C ASP A 79 24.83 -4.77 7.07
N GLN A 80 24.27 -3.77 7.75
CA GLN A 80 24.73 -3.32 9.08
C GLN A 80 24.10 -4.09 10.25
N GLU A 81 23.35 -5.17 9.97
CA GLU A 81 22.66 -5.99 10.97
C GLU A 81 21.69 -5.19 11.88
N ILE A 82 21.22 -4.01 11.42
CA ILE A 82 20.26 -3.17 12.15
C ILE A 82 18.90 -3.87 12.20
N SER A 83 18.49 -4.48 11.09
CA SER A 83 17.25 -5.25 11.00
C SER A 83 17.34 -6.27 9.85
N PRO A 84 16.86 -7.51 10.04
CA PRO A 84 16.82 -8.48 8.95
C PRO A 84 15.78 -8.07 7.89
N LEU A 85 15.96 -8.50 6.64
CA LEU A 85 15.05 -8.16 5.54
C LEU A 85 13.57 -8.53 5.84
N SER A 86 13.36 -9.61 6.60
CA SER A 86 12.02 -10.07 7.00
C SER A 86 11.30 -9.14 7.98
N ALA A 87 11.99 -8.18 8.59
CA ALA A 87 11.39 -7.19 9.49
C ALA A 87 10.76 -6.01 8.74
N PHE A 88 11.08 -5.83 7.45
CA PHE A 88 10.60 -4.70 6.65
C PHE A 88 9.22 -4.97 6.05
N HIS A 89 8.32 -3.99 6.20
CA HIS A 89 7.01 -3.95 5.55
C HIS A 89 6.81 -2.59 4.88
N PRO A 90 7.12 -2.48 3.58
CA PRO A 90 6.82 -1.28 2.82
C PRO A 90 5.32 -1.13 2.54
N ILE A 91 4.81 0.08 2.73
CA ILE A 91 3.42 0.47 2.50
C ILE A 91 3.42 1.76 1.70
N GLY A 92 2.84 1.71 0.50
CA GLY A 92 2.83 2.83 -0.43
C GLY A 92 1.42 3.27 -0.77
N PHE A 93 1.18 4.58 -0.85
CA PHE A 93 -0.10 5.17 -1.26
C PHE A 93 0.01 5.86 -2.62
N SER A 94 -1.00 5.70 -3.49
CA SER A 94 -1.06 6.41 -4.78
C SER A 94 0.16 6.11 -5.66
N LEU A 95 0.96 7.11 -6.07
CA LEU A 95 2.25 6.89 -6.73
C LEU A 95 3.24 6.08 -5.86
N GLY A 96 3.20 6.27 -4.54
CA GLY A 96 4.01 5.52 -3.59
C GLY A 96 3.72 4.02 -3.60
N ALA A 97 2.51 3.61 -3.98
CA ALA A 97 2.15 2.20 -4.15
C ALA A 97 2.99 1.53 -5.26
N HIS A 98 3.33 2.26 -6.31
CA HIS A 98 4.24 1.77 -7.35
C HIS A 98 5.69 1.82 -6.90
N VAL A 99 6.07 2.83 -6.10
CA VAL A 99 7.42 2.91 -5.54
C VAL A 99 7.74 1.67 -4.71
N VAL A 100 6.85 1.26 -3.80
CA VAL A 100 7.10 0.07 -2.96
C VAL A 100 7.25 -1.21 -3.78
N GLY A 101 6.55 -1.34 -4.92
CA GLY A 101 6.77 -2.45 -5.86
C GLY A 101 8.14 -2.35 -6.54
N MET A 102 8.45 -1.18 -7.12
CA MET A 102 9.73 -0.93 -7.78
C MET A 102 10.95 -1.09 -6.86
N VAL A 103 10.81 -0.93 -5.54
CA VAL A 103 11.89 -1.20 -4.57
C VAL A 103 12.41 -2.63 -4.73
N ALA A 104 11.53 -3.60 -5.00
CA ALA A 104 11.91 -5.00 -5.20
C ALA A 104 12.87 -5.21 -6.37
N ASN A 105 12.81 -4.35 -7.40
CA ASN A 105 13.68 -4.43 -8.57
C ASN A 105 15.13 -4.01 -8.26
N TYR A 106 15.35 -3.29 -7.17
CA TYR A 106 16.67 -2.75 -6.79
C TYR A 106 17.28 -3.42 -5.55
N LEU A 107 16.48 -4.18 -4.78
CA LEU A 107 16.93 -4.85 -3.57
C LEU A 107 17.94 -5.95 -3.85
N LYS A 108 19.08 -5.91 -3.16
CA LYS A 108 20.13 -6.94 -3.23
C LYS A 108 20.03 -7.94 -2.08
N ALA A 109 19.49 -7.52 -0.94
CA ALA A 109 19.32 -8.36 0.25
C ALA A 109 18.37 -9.55 0.03
N GLY A 110 17.56 -9.53 -1.04
CA GLY A 110 16.64 -10.60 -1.41
C GLY A 110 15.22 -10.10 -1.61
N LYS A 111 14.24 -10.97 -1.32
CA LYS A 111 12.82 -10.71 -1.55
C LYS A 111 12.10 -10.29 -0.26
N LEU A 112 11.34 -9.20 -0.32
CA LEU A 112 10.55 -8.71 0.81
C LEU A 112 9.49 -9.72 1.23
N SER A 113 9.22 -9.80 2.54
CA SER A 113 8.17 -10.68 3.06
C SER A 113 6.76 -10.20 2.69
N ARG A 114 6.52 -8.88 2.75
CA ARG A 114 5.23 -8.28 2.43
C ARG A 114 5.36 -6.86 1.91
N ILE A 115 4.54 -6.51 0.93
CA ILE A 115 4.27 -5.13 0.49
C ILE A 115 2.77 -4.89 0.59
N THR A 116 2.37 -3.70 1.05
CA THR A 116 0.98 -3.24 0.95
C THR A 116 0.87 -2.03 0.04
N ALA A 117 -0.07 -2.07 -0.89
CA ALA A 117 -0.32 -1.02 -1.86
C ALA A 117 -1.71 -0.40 -1.61
N LEU A 118 -1.74 0.90 -1.34
CA LEU A 118 -2.94 1.66 -0.98
C LEU A 118 -3.36 2.49 -2.20
N ASP A 119 -4.48 2.10 -2.79
CA ASP A 119 -5.11 2.66 -3.99
C ASP A 119 -4.09 3.08 -5.06
N PRO A 120 -3.42 2.10 -5.72
CA PRO A 120 -2.36 2.39 -6.67
C PRO A 120 -2.82 3.34 -7.79
N ALA A 121 -2.02 4.34 -8.12
CA ALA A 121 -2.41 5.35 -9.09
C ALA A 121 -2.63 4.76 -10.51
N LYS A 122 -3.70 5.17 -11.17
CA LYS A 122 -4.05 4.73 -12.53
C LYS A 122 -3.27 5.43 -13.64
N PRO A 123 -3.16 6.77 -13.67
CA PRO A 123 -2.58 7.45 -14.83
C PRO A 123 -1.12 7.05 -15.01
N MET A 124 -0.78 6.62 -16.23
CA MET A 124 0.51 6.03 -16.65
C MET A 124 0.76 4.57 -16.27
N PHE A 125 -0.08 3.91 -15.46
CA PHE A 125 0.17 2.54 -14.98
C PHE A 125 -0.76 1.46 -15.56
N VAL A 126 -1.85 1.85 -16.22
CA VAL A 126 -2.81 0.91 -16.86
C VAL A 126 -2.11 -0.06 -17.81
N THR A 127 -1.15 0.44 -18.59
CA THR A 127 -0.37 -0.32 -19.57
C THR A 127 1.11 -0.42 -19.20
N ALA A 128 1.50 0.00 -17.99
CA ALA A 128 2.87 -0.14 -17.55
C ALA A 128 3.22 -1.63 -17.39
N PRO A 129 4.44 -2.04 -17.77
CA PRO A 129 4.89 -3.40 -17.55
C PRO A 129 5.12 -3.65 -16.03
N PRO A 130 5.15 -4.92 -15.58
CA PRO A 130 5.28 -5.26 -14.16
C PRO A 130 6.47 -4.58 -13.45
N GLU A 131 7.61 -4.42 -14.12
CA GLU A 131 8.79 -3.75 -13.56
C GLU A 131 8.60 -2.24 -13.26
N ASP A 132 7.58 -1.62 -13.87
CA ASP A 132 7.30 -0.19 -13.75
C ASP A 132 6.01 0.08 -12.97
N ARG A 133 5.47 -0.91 -12.25
CA ARG A 133 4.28 -0.76 -11.39
C ARG A 133 4.34 -1.76 -10.23
N ILE A 134 3.31 -1.74 -9.38
CA ILE A 134 3.14 -2.76 -8.34
C ILE A 134 2.64 -4.05 -8.99
N ASP A 135 3.22 -5.18 -8.61
CA ASP A 135 2.87 -6.52 -9.08
C ASP A 135 2.99 -7.56 -7.95
N ALA A 136 2.28 -8.68 -8.07
CA ALA A 136 2.36 -9.77 -7.09
C ALA A 136 3.79 -10.33 -6.98
N GLY A 137 4.61 -10.23 -8.03
CA GLY A 137 6.00 -10.66 -8.05
C GLY A 137 6.93 -9.92 -7.09
N ASP A 138 6.56 -8.72 -6.61
CA ASP A 138 7.45 -7.80 -5.89
C ASP A 138 7.80 -8.25 -4.46
N ALA A 139 6.96 -9.07 -3.84
CA ALA A 139 7.21 -9.64 -2.51
C ALA A 139 6.68 -11.07 -2.39
N HIS A 140 6.99 -11.74 -1.27
CA HIS A 140 6.38 -13.04 -0.97
C HIS A 140 4.86 -12.94 -0.78
N PHE A 141 4.37 -11.76 -0.38
CA PHE A 141 2.97 -11.44 -0.30
C PHE A 141 2.75 -9.97 -0.64
N VAL A 142 1.74 -9.68 -1.46
CA VAL A 142 1.39 -8.32 -1.89
C VAL A 142 -0.10 -8.17 -1.71
N ASP A 143 -0.52 -7.27 -0.84
CA ASP A 143 -1.93 -6.95 -0.63
C ASP A 143 -2.24 -5.52 -1.08
N VAL A 144 -3.33 -5.38 -1.83
CA VAL A 144 -3.72 -4.12 -2.47
C VAL A 144 -5.10 -3.71 -1.98
N ILE A 145 -5.26 -2.44 -1.60
CA ILE A 145 -6.54 -1.87 -1.16
C ILE A 145 -6.99 -0.85 -2.20
N HIS A 146 -8.13 -1.10 -2.84
CA HIS A 146 -8.72 -0.27 -3.87
C HIS A 146 -9.92 0.50 -3.33
N THR A 147 -9.90 1.82 -3.47
CA THR A 147 -10.96 2.71 -2.99
C THR A 147 -11.45 3.71 -4.03
N ASP A 148 -10.72 3.99 -5.11
CA ASP A 148 -11.09 4.98 -6.14
C ASP A 148 -10.83 4.52 -7.59
N ILE A 149 -11.20 3.28 -7.93
CA ILE A 149 -10.89 2.65 -9.23
C ILE A 149 -11.47 3.39 -10.46
N LEU A 150 -12.50 4.22 -10.27
CA LEU A 150 -13.14 4.96 -11.36
C LEU A 150 -12.40 6.26 -11.69
N GLU A 151 -11.71 6.86 -10.72
CA GLU A 151 -11.07 8.17 -10.89
C GLU A 151 -9.54 8.05 -10.82
N ARG A 152 -8.95 7.90 -9.63
CA ARG A 152 -7.49 7.94 -9.43
C ARG A 152 -6.84 6.57 -9.29
N GLY A 153 -7.55 5.60 -8.71
CA GLY A 153 -7.08 4.25 -8.44
C GLY A 153 -7.10 3.33 -9.67
N LEU A 154 -6.21 2.35 -9.70
CA LEU A 154 -6.09 1.34 -10.74
C LEU A 154 -7.08 0.20 -10.50
N LEU A 155 -7.98 -0.09 -11.45
CA LEU A 155 -8.92 -1.23 -11.33
C LEU A 155 -8.24 -2.60 -11.36
N LEU A 156 -7.15 -2.71 -12.15
CA LEU A 156 -6.48 -3.97 -12.42
C LEU A 156 -5.93 -4.60 -11.13
N PRO A 157 -6.23 -5.87 -10.84
CA PRO A 157 -5.60 -6.56 -9.71
C PRO A 157 -4.09 -6.66 -9.92
N THR A 158 -3.34 -6.24 -8.90
CA THR A 158 -1.87 -6.19 -8.92
C THR A 158 -1.23 -6.88 -7.73
N GLY A 159 -2.02 -7.51 -6.85
CA GLY A 159 -1.52 -8.22 -5.68
C GLY A 159 -1.71 -9.73 -5.76
N HIS A 160 -1.28 -10.39 -4.69
CA HIS A 160 -1.77 -11.72 -4.35
C HIS A 160 -3.23 -11.67 -3.89
N VAL A 161 -3.59 -10.58 -3.20
CA VAL A 161 -4.97 -10.28 -2.78
C VAL A 161 -5.27 -8.80 -3.04
N ASP A 162 -6.40 -8.55 -3.69
CA ASP A 162 -6.90 -7.20 -3.99
C ASP A 162 -8.27 -6.98 -3.32
N TYR A 163 -8.32 -6.01 -2.41
CA TYR A 163 -9.51 -5.64 -1.64
C TYR A 163 -10.20 -4.44 -2.28
N TYR A 164 -11.41 -4.64 -2.83
CA TYR A 164 -12.22 -3.57 -3.40
C TYR A 164 -13.22 -3.05 -2.37
N MET A 165 -12.80 -2.02 -1.62
CA MET A 165 -13.55 -1.48 -0.48
C MET A 165 -14.85 -0.84 -0.94
N ASN A 166 -15.99 -1.29 -0.43
CA ASN A 166 -17.31 -0.81 -0.86
C ASN A 166 -17.51 -0.90 -2.38
N GLY A 167 -16.94 -1.94 -3.01
CA GLY A 167 -16.92 -2.10 -4.47
C GLY A 167 -15.78 -1.38 -5.19
N GLY A 168 -14.97 -0.62 -4.46
CA GLY A 168 -13.75 0.05 -4.92
C GLY A 168 -13.96 1.38 -5.65
N PHE A 169 -15.20 1.89 -5.72
CA PHE A 169 -15.51 3.11 -6.47
C PHE A 169 -15.86 4.31 -5.57
N THR A 170 -16.97 4.26 -4.82
CA THR A 170 -17.42 5.38 -3.99
C THR A 170 -17.44 4.96 -2.53
N GLN A 171 -16.65 5.65 -1.72
CA GLN A 171 -16.52 5.34 -0.32
C GLN A 171 -17.59 6.07 0.51
N PRO A 172 -18.13 5.44 1.57
CA PRO A 172 -19.05 6.10 2.48
C PRO A 172 -18.48 7.44 3.00
N GLY A 173 -19.28 8.49 2.93
CA GLY A 173 -18.89 9.85 3.32
C GLY A 173 -18.21 10.69 2.21
N CYS A 174 -17.94 10.13 1.04
CA CYS A 174 -17.32 10.85 -0.09
C CYS A 174 -18.32 11.32 -1.17
N MET A 175 -19.63 11.25 -0.91
CA MET A 175 -20.69 11.63 -1.87
C MET A 175 -21.03 13.14 -1.88
N SER A 176 -20.17 14.02 -1.33
CA SER A 176 -20.49 15.45 -1.24
C SER A 176 -20.43 16.13 -2.61
N GLN A 177 -21.48 16.90 -2.96
CA GLN A 177 -21.59 17.65 -4.22
C GLN A 177 -20.65 18.86 -4.32
N THR A 178 -19.85 19.12 -3.28
CA THR A 178 -18.93 20.28 -3.19
C THR A 178 -17.47 19.91 -3.38
N ASP A 179 -17.16 18.69 -3.81
CA ASP A 179 -15.77 18.26 -3.98
C ASP A 179 -15.13 18.95 -5.19
N THR A 180 -14.21 19.87 -4.92
CA THR A 180 -13.46 20.60 -5.94
C THR A 180 -12.30 19.78 -6.52
N SER A 181 -12.04 18.59 -5.97
CA SER A 181 -11.04 17.63 -6.43
C SER A 181 -11.66 16.23 -6.52
N PRO A 182 -12.43 15.94 -7.59
CA PRO A 182 -13.05 14.63 -7.79
C PRO A 182 -12.07 13.46 -7.48
N GLY A 183 -12.59 12.47 -6.76
CA GLY A 183 -11.87 11.26 -6.40
C GLY A 183 -10.90 11.41 -5.23
N SER A 184 -10.56 12.63 -4.80
CA SER A 184 -9.60 12.84 -3.70
C SER A 184 -10.08 12.15 -2.41
N CYS A 185 -11.35 12.36 -2.03
CA CYS A 185 -11.90 11.71 -0.84
C CYS A 185 -11.89 10.18 -0.94
N ASN A 186 -12.25 9.60 -2.10
CA ASN A 186 -12.26 8.15 -2.29
C ASN A 186 -10.83 7.59 -2.23
N HIS A 187 -9.87 8.28 -2.84
CA HIS A 187 -8.47 7.90 -2.88
C HIS A 187 -7.87 7.86 -1.46
N ASP A 188 -8.10 8.91 -0.68
CA ASP A 188 -7.59 9.07 0.68
C ASP A 188 -8.17 8.06 1.69
N ARG A 189 -9.23 7.33 1.32
CA ARG A 189 -9.82 6.30 2.19
C ARG A 189 -8.95 5.06 2.35
N ALA A 190 -8.11 4.72 1.38
CA ALA A 190 -7.26 3.54 1.48
C ALA A 190 -6.30 3.58 2.70
N PRO A 191 -5.51 4.66 2.91
CA PRO A 191 -4.68 4.77 4.11
C PRO A 191 -5.51 4.86 5.40
N ILE A 192 -6.69 5.49 5.38
CA ILE A 192 -7.57 5.56 6.56
C ILE A 192 -8.08 4.16 6.95
N TYR A 193 -8.55 3.35 6.00
CA TYR A 193 -9.01 1.99 6.29
C TYR A 193 -7.87 1.10 6.77
N PHE A 194 -6.68 1.25 6.18
CA PHE A 194 -5.51 0.52 6.67
C PHE A 194 -5.17 0.94 8.11
N ALA A 195 -5.17 2.24 8.42
CA ALA A 195 -4.90 2.73 9.77
C ALA A 195 -5.92 2.20 10.80
N GLU A 196 -7.21 2.19 10.45
CA GLU A 196 -8.26 1.63 11.31
C GLU A 196 -8.09 0.12 11.53
N SER A 197 -7.62 -0.60 10.50
CA SER A 197 -7.38 -2.05 10.60
C SER A 197 -6.35 -2.44 11.66
N ILE A 198 -5.41 -1.56 12.00
CA ILE A 198 -4.33 -1.83 12.97
C ILE A 198 -4.92 -2.14 14.35
N ASN A 199 -5.93 -1.36 14.77
CA ASN A 199 -6.53 -1.43 16.11
C ASN A 199 -7.92 -2.10 16.11
N SER A 200 -8.38 -2.60 14.96
CA SER A 200 -9.73 -3.16 14.83
C SER A 200 -9.83 -4.56 15.45
N GLN A 201 -10.72 -4.72 16.43
CA GLN A 201 -11.06 -6.03 17.01
C GLN A 201 -12.01 -6.85 16.13
N ARG A 202 -12.78 -6.17 15.26
CA ARG A 202 -13.73 -6.83 14.34
C ARG A 202 -13.05 -7.28 13.06
N GLY A 203 -12.02 -6.57 12.63
CA GLY A 203 -11.36 -6.78 11.36
C GLY A 203 -12.18 -6.29 10.17
N PHE A 204 -11.51 -6.16 9.02
CA PHE A 204 -12.11 -5.80 7.75
C PHE A 204 -12.11 -7.03 6.84
N TRP A 205 -13.21 -7.79 6.86
CA TRP A 205 -13.29 -9.06 6.15
C TRP A 205 -13.85 -8.87 4.75
N GLY A 206 -13.06 -9.21 3.74
CA GLY A 206 -13.51 -9.39 2.37
C GLY A 206 -13.98 -10.82 2.14
N TYR A 207 -14.95 -11.01 1.25
CA TYR A 207 -15.31 -12.32 0.73
C TYR A 207 -14.81 -12.44 -0.71
N LYS A 208 -14.32 -13.63 -1.07
CA LYS A 208 -13.78 -13.87 -2.40
C LYS A 208 -14.86 -13.72 -3.45
N CYS A 209 -14.52 -13.03 -4.54
CA CYS A 209 -15.27 -13.11 -5.77
C CYS A 209 -14.36 -13.39 -6.96
N PHE A 210 -14.89 -14.07 -7.97
CA PHE A 210 -14.14 -14.44 -9.16
C PHE A 210 -13.66 -13.23 -9.97
N HIS A 211 -14.46 -12.15 -10.01
CA HIS A 211 -14.11 -10.94 -10.72
C HIS A 211 -14.87 -9.73 -10.16
N TRP A 212 -14.27 -8.54 -10.21
CA TRP A 212 -14.92 -7.29 -9.80
C TRP A 212 -16.25 -7.04 -10.53
N TYR A 213 -16.29 -7.31 -11.84
CA TYR A 213 -17.54 -7.19 -12.63
C TYR A 213 -18.68 -8.10 -12.13
N ALA A 214 -18.35 -9.31 -11.64
CA ALA A 214 -19.35 -10.19 -11.05
C ALA A 214 -19.91 -9.63 -9.72
N TYR A 215 -19.11 -8.87 -8.98
CA TYR A 215 -19.56 -8.15 -7.79
C TYR A 215 -20.57 -7.07 -8.15
N VAL A 216 -20.27 -6.26 -9.17
CA VAL A 216 -21.18 -5.20 -9.65
C VAL A 216 -22.51 -5.79 -10.14
N MET A 217 -22.49 -6.96 -10.78
CA MET A 217 -23.71 -7.65 -11.22
C MET A 217 -24.46 -8.39 -10.10
N GLY A 218 -23.99 -8.34 -8.84
CA GLY A 218 -24.62 -9.04 -7.72
C GLY A 218 -24.50 -10.56 -7.77
N LEU A 219 -23.54 -11.10 -8.51
CA LEU A 219 -23.33 -12.54 -8.67
C LEU A 219 -22.46 -13.15 -7.56
N CYS A 220 -21.72 -12.32 -6.82
CA CYS A 220 -20.92 -12.78 -5.69
C CYS A 220 -21.83 -12.97 -4.46
N ARG A 221 -21.88 -14.19 -3.93
CA ARG A 221 -22.54 -14.48 -2.66
C ARG A 221 -21.57 -14.28 -1.52
N LYS A 222 -22.06 -13.73 -0.40
CA LYS A 222 -21.34 -13.76 0.86
C LYS A 222 -21.35 -15.20 1.36
N ASP A 223 -20.28 -15.92 1.09
CA ASP A 223 -20.04 -17.27 1.57
C ASP A 223 -18.87 -17.20 2.57
N ASP A 224 -19.11 -17.64 3.80
CA ASP A 224 -18.16 -17.53 4.92
C ASP A 224 -16.93 -18.45 4.74
N HIS A 225 -16.94 -19.33 3.73
CA HIS A 225 -15.83 -20.28 3.49
C HIS A 225 -14.60 -19.69 2.80
N TYR A 226 -14.69 -18.50 2.19
CA TYR A 226 -13.56 -17.87 1.48
C TYR A 226 -13.42 -16.39 1.82
N THR A 227 -13.08 -16.11 3.08
CA THR A 227 -12.84 -14.74 3.57
C THR A 227 -11.36 -14.41 3.69
N ALA A 228 -11.00 -13.16 3.42
CA ALA A 228 -9.66 -12.62 3.62
C ALA A 228 -9.72 -11.37 4.50
N LEU A 229 -8.82 -11.28 5.49
CA LEU A 229 -8.71 -10.12 6.38
C LEU A 229 -7.87 -9.03 5.70
N MET A 230 -8.45 -7.86 5.49
CA MET A 230 -7.77 -6.69 4.95
C MET A 230 -6.97 -5.95 6.04
N GLY A 231 -5.83 -5.39 5.64
CA GLY A 231 -5.08 -4.41 6.43
C GLY A 231 -3.88 -5.00 7.17
N MET A 232 -3.44 -4.35 8.24
CA MET A 232 -2.15 -4.63 8.89
C MET A 232 -1.96 -6.11 9.27
N HIS A 233 -3.02 -6.76 9.73
CA HIS A 233 -2.98 -8.14 10.20
C HIS A 233 -3.37 -9.19 9.13
N ALA A 234 -3.44 -8.79 7.86
CA ALA A 234 -3.66 -9.74 6.76
C ALA A 234 -2.60 -10.86 6.78
N PRO A 235 -3.00 -12.14 6.71
CA PRO A 235 -2.06 -13.25 6.74
C PRO A 235 -1.28 -13.34 5.41
N ASN A 236 0.02 -13.62 5.50
CA ASN A 236 0.92 -13.71 4.33
C ASN A 236 0.75 -15.01 3.50
N ARG A 237 -0.47 -15.53 3.33
CA ARG A 237 -0.73 -16.84 2.70
C ARG A 237 -2.03 -16.88 1.92
#